data_AF-A0A6S6Y6K8-F1
#
_entry.id   AF-A0A6S6Y6K8-F1
#
_cell.length_a   1.000
_cell.length_b   1.000
_cell.length_c   1.000
_cell.angle_alpha   90.00
_cell.angle_beta   90.00
_cell.angle_gamma   90.00
#
_symmetry.space_group_name_H-M   'P 1'
#
loop_
_entity.id
_entity.type
_entity.pdbx_description
1 polymer ?
#
loop_
_entity_poly.entity_id
_entity_poly.type
_entity_poly.pdbx_seq_one_letter_code
_entity_poly.pdbx_strand_id
1 'polypeptide(L)'
;MREVFYEITTVERATAFEKLPWREALAKHPELDGAYKMLADAQRAGQDVNFLRAEIANELHTGRAVGDGVSMEESRRVIEHAAVYRGLMVRDAGALGGQYRGDVVAVSSHHVMLKVGDMIAVRYERENLDRAVHVGDRLAIQHGHDKSQVYEQGKEPARDRGRDMQMERERVLENH
;
A
#
# COMPACT_ATOMS: atom_id res chain seq x y z
N MET A 1 6.57 -8.44 20.86
CA MET A 1 7.49 -7.69 19.99
C MET A 1 6.79 -6.74 19.00
N ARG A 2 5.45 -6.74 18.87
CA ARG A 2 4.71 -5.84 17.95
C ARG A 2 4.67 -4.37 18.40
N GLU A 3 4.69 -4.09 19.71
CA GLU A 3 4.61 -2.72 20.25
C GLU A 3 5.81 -1.85 19.86
N VAL A 4 7.02 -2.40 19.93
CA VAL A 4 8.25 -1.66 19.62
C VAL A 4 8.31 -1.23 18.14
N PHE A 5 7.85 -2.08 17.21
CA PHE A 5 7.80 -1.71 15.78
C PHE A 5 6.71 -0.66 15.49
N TYR A 6 5.58 -0.71 16.21
CA TYR A 6 4.50 0.27 16.06
C TYR A 6 4.92 1.67 16.57
N GLU A 7 5.68 1.73 17.67
CA GLU A 7 6.22 2.99 18.19
C GLU A 7 7.31 3.58 17.29
N ILE A 8 8.26 2.76 16.80
CA ILE A 8 9.34 3.23 15.90
C ILE A 8 8.77 3.80 14.60
N THR A 9 7.84 3.08 13.95
CA THR A 9 7.20 3.55 12.71
C THR A 9 6.37 4.81 12.92
N THR A 10 5.82 5.00 14.12
CA THR A 10 5.09 6.21 14.50
C THR A 10 6.01 7.42 14.67
N VAL A 11 7.15 7.25 15.33
CA VAL A 11 8.13 8.34 15.50
C VAL A 11 8.78 8.72 14.16
N GLU A 12 9.10 7.73 13.32
CA GLU A 12 9.68 7.96 11.99
C GLU A 12 8.75 8.77 11.08
N ARG A 13 7.45 8.40 11.02
CA ARG A 13 6.48 9.13 10.17
C ARG A 13 6.27 10.57 10.65
N ALA A 14 6.15 10.78 11.97
CA ALA A 14 5.94 12.11 12.53
C ALA A 14 7.17 12.99 12.27
N THR A 15 8.37 12.43 12.48
CA THR A 15 9.63 13.11 12.16
C THR A 15 9.74 13.46 10.68
N ALA A 16 9.33 12.56 9.78
CA ALA A 16 9.33 12.81 8.34
C ALA A 16 8.39 13.97 7.97
N PHE A 17 7.19 14.01 8.54
CA PHE A 17 6.21 15.09 8.31
C PHE A 17 6.73 16.47 8.75
N GLU A 18 7.43 16.51 9.89
CA GLU A 18 7.98 17.74 10.46
C GLU A 18 9.22 18.23 9.73
N LYS A 19 10.15 17.33 9.38
CA LYS A 19 11.51 17.71 8.97
C LYS A 19 11.78 17.60 7.48
N LEU A 20 11.04 16.77 6.75
CA LEU A 20 11.30 16.55 5.33
C LEU A 20 10.42 17.43 4.44
N PRO A 21 10.90 17.79 3.24
CA PRO A 21 10.04 18.32 2.19
C PRO A 21 8.89 17.35 1.89
N TRP A 22 7.69 17.87 1.66
CA TRP A 22 6.47 17.06 1.53
C TRP A 22 6.59 15.91 0.52
N ARG A 23 7.28 16.12 -0.62
CA ARG A 23 7.49 15.07 -1.63
C ARG A 23 8.33 13.92 -1.09
N GLU A 24 9.42 14.24 -0.38
CA GLU A 24 10.30 13.23 0.19
C GLU A 24 9.64 12.50 1.35
N ALA A 25 8.89 13.24 2.18
CA ALA A 25 8.08 12.64 3.25
C ALA A 25 7.07 11.64 2.68
N LEU A 26 6.30 12.03 1.66
CA LEU A 26 5.34 11.16 0.99
C LEU A 26 6.00 10.00 0.25
N ALA A 27 7.20 10.18 -0.28
CA ALA A 27 7.92 9.08 -0.91
C ALA A 27 8.31 8.01 0.13
N LYS A 28 8.76 8.42 1.32
CA LYS A 28 9.15 7.50 2.41
C LYS A 28 7.94 6.92 3.13
N HIS A 29 6.95 7.76 3.44
CA HIS A 29 5.75 7.46 4.21
C HIS A 29 4.47 7.88 3.43
N PRO A 30 4.04 7.09 2.43
CA PRO A 30 2.85 7.38 1.62
C PRO A 30 1.56 7.50 2.42
N GLU A 31 1.52 6.94 3.63
CA GLU A 31 0.39 7.05 4.56
C GLU A 31 0.17 8.48 5.10
N LEU A 32 1.08 9.40 4.83
CA LEU A 32 0.92 10.84 5.14
C LEU A 32 0.10 11.59 4.08
N ASP A 33 -0.41 10.93 3.04
CA ASP A 33 -1.21 11.57 1.99
C ASP A 33 -2.45 12.28 2.51
N GLY A 34 -3.14 11.72 3.51
CA GLY A 34 -4.23 12.37 4.23
C GLY A 34 -3.80 13.67 4.91
N ALA A 35 -2.72 13.63 5.69
CA ALA A 35 -2.17 14.77 6.39
C ALA A 35 -1.81 15.92 5.44
N TYR A 36 -1.13 15.62 4.33
CA TYR A 36 -0.77 16.63 3.35
C TYR A 36 -1.97 17.15 2.55
N LYS A 37 -3.01 16.32 2.34
CA LYS A 37 -4.27 16.75 1.74
C LYS A 37 -4.98 17.78 2.62
N MET A 38 -5.12 17.52 3.92
CA MET A 38 -5.69 18.47 4.88
C MET A 38 -4.94 19.81 4.87
N LEU A 39 -3.60 19.79 4.87
CA LEU A 39 -2.81 21.03 4.78
C LEU A 39 -3.09 21.79 3.48
N ALA A 40 -3.19 21.09 2.36
CA ALA A 40 -3.46 21.70 1.06
C ALA A 40 -4.89 22.26 0.97
N ASP A 41 -5.87 21.58 1.56
CA ASP A 41 -7.26 22.06 1.64
C ASP A 41 -7.36 23.28 2.57
N ALA A 42 -6.73 23.25 3.73
CA ALA A 42 -6.68 24.37 4.67
C ALA A 42 -6.03 25.61 4.06
N GLN A 43 -4.94 25.42 3.31
CA GLN A 43 -4.30 26.51 2.57
C GLN A 43 -5.23 27.12 1.53
N ARG A 44 -5.99 26.30 0.79
CA ARG A 44 -7.00 26.77 -0.18
C ARG A 44 -8.18 27.48 0.49
N ALA A 45 -8.55 27.07 1.68
CA ALA A 45 -9.61 27.68 2.48
C ALA A 45 -9.16 28.93 3.24
N GLY A 46 -7.87 29.32 3.17
CA GLY A 46 -7.32 30.47 3.90
C GLY A 46 -7.27 30.27 5.42
N GLN A 47 -7.23 29.03 5.88
CA GLN A 47 -7.11 28.68 7.29
C GLN A 47 -5.66 28.78 7.77
N ASP A 48 -5.46 28.75 9.10
CA ASP A 48 -4.12 28.75 9.69
C ASP A 48 -3.43 27.39 9.50
N VAL A 49 -2.63 27.31 8.43
CA VAL A 49 -1.87 26.11 8.06
C VAL A 49 -0.81 25.77 9.11
N ASN A 50 -0.25 26.75 9.81
CA ASN A 50 0.79 26.51 10.81
C ASN A 50 0.20 25.86 12.06
N PHE A 51 -0.96 26.36 12.49
CA PHE A 51 -1.73 25.76 13.56
C PHE A 51 -2.12 24.32 13.22
N LEU A 52 -2.75 24.11 12.05
CA LEU A 52 -3.16 22.77 11.62
C LEU A 52 -1.96 21.81 11.48
N ARG A 53 -0.83 22.29 10.97
CA ARG A 53 0.41 21.49 10.89
C ARG A 53 0.89 21.03 12.27
N ALA A 54 0.80 21.88 13.29
CA ALA A 54 1.17 21.51 14.65
C ALA A 54 0.20 20.47 15.25
N GLU A 55 -1.12 20.61 14.99
CA GLU A 55 -2.11 19.61 15.41
C GLU A 55 -1.86 18.25 14.75
N ILE A 56 -1.66 18.22 13.43
CA ILE A 56 -1.36 16.99 12.69
C ILE A 56 -0.08 16.34 13.23
N ALA A 57 0.98 17.12 13.48
CA ALA A 57 2.23 16.59 14.02
C ALA A 57 2.01 15.92 15.39
N ASN A 58 1.23 16.55 16.28
CA ASN A 58 0.89 15.97 17.59
C ASN A 58 0.11 14.65 17.44
N GLU A 59 -0.89 14.60 16.56
CA GLU A 59 -1.66 13.37 16.33
C GLU A 59 -0.79 12.25 15.75
N LEU A 60 0.11 12.57 14.82
CA LEU A 60 1.06 11.60 14.27
C LEU A 60 1.99 11.05 15.34
N HIS A 61 2.49 11.87 16.28
CA HIS A 61 3.30 11.40 17.42
C HIS A 61 2.54 10.46 18.36
N THR A 62 1.20 10.53 18.41
CA THR A 62 0.35 9.60 19.17
C THR A 62 -0.01 8.32 18.40
N GLY A 63 0.50 8.15 17.18
CA GLY A 63 0.23 6.97 16.35
C GLY A 63 -1.13 6.96 15.68
N ARG A 64 -1.83 8.11 15.65
CA ARG A 64 -3.08 8.25 14.88
C ARG A 64 -2.76 8.49 13.42
N ALA A 65 -3.52 7.86 12.54
CA ALA A 65 -3.58 8.25 11.14
C ALA A 65 -4.36 9.56 11.04
N VAL A 66 -3.86 10.50 10.25
CA VAL A 66 -4.41 11.85 10.17
C VAL A 66 -4.80 12.16 8.73
N GLY A 67 -6.01 12.68 8.57
CA GLY A 67 -6.56 13.14 7.31
C GLY A 67 -7.46 12.15 6.59
N ASP A 68 -8.44 12.74 5.91
CA ASP A 68 -9.45 12.09 5.07
C ASP A 68 -9.55 12.84 3.74
N GLY A 69 -10.53 12.50 2.90
CA GLY A 69 -10.81 13.25 1.67
C GLY A 69 -9.77 13.11 0.56
N VAL A 70 -8.75 12.27 0.72
CA VAL A 70 -7.83 11.90 -0.37
C VAL A 70 -8.63 11.12 -1.41
N SER A 71 -8.57 11.55 -2.67
CA SER A 71 -9.19 10.80 -3.77
C SER A 71 -8.34 9.58 -4.16
N MET A 72 -8.96 8.60 -4.85
CA MET A 72 -8.25 7.45 -5.41
C MET A 72 -7.05 7.89 -6.27
N GLU A 73 -7.24 8.88 -7.14
CA GLU A 73 -6.20 9.38 -8.04
C GLU A 73 -5.06 10.10 -7.28
N GLU A 74 -5.36 10.87 -6.24
CA GLU A 74 -4.33 11.49 -5.40
C GLU A 74 -3.48 10.43 -4.69
N SER A 75 -4.14 9.46 -4.05
CA SER A 75 -3.46 8.34 -3.39
C SER A 75 -2.65 7.50 -4.38
N ARG A 76 -3.17 7.29 -5.59
CA ARG A 76 -2.49 6.58 -6.68
C ARG A 76 -1.17 7.27 -7.05
N ARG A 77 -1.18 8.59 -7.21
CA ARG A 77 0.04 9.36 -7.53
C ARG A 77 1.08 9.27 -6.42
N VAL A 78 0.64 9.30 -5.17
CA VAL A 78 1.55 9.17 -4.01
C VAL A 78 2.19 7.78 -4.01
N ILE A 79 1.43 6.70 -4.16
CA ILE A 79 1.99 5.35 -4.14
C ILE A 79 2.91 5.09 -5.35
N GLU A 80 2.61 5.65 -6.53
CA GLU A 80 3.48 5.60 -7.70
C GLU A 80 4.79 6.37 -7.46
N HIS A 81 4.72 7.55 -6.84
CA HIS A 81 5.90 8.31 -6.46
C HIS A 81 6.79 7.53 -5.49
N ALA A 82 6.17 6.87 -4.50
CA ALA A 82 6.86 6.02 -3.54
C ALA A 82 7.55 4.81 -4.20
N ALA A 83 6.97 4.27 -5.28
CA ALA A 83 7.56 3.19 -6.08
C ALA A 83 8.80 3.68 -6.83
N VAL A 84 8.70 4.84 -7.51
CA VAL A 84 9.82 5.47 -8.23
C VAL A 84 10.98 5.76 -7.29
N TYR A 85 10.70 6.30 -6.10
CA TYR A 85 11.69 6.54 -5.05
C TYR A 85 12.44 5.26 -4.64
N ARG A 86 11.77 4.10 -4.70
CA ARG A 86 12.33 2.78 -4.38
C ARG A 86 12.93 2.06 -5.59
N GLY A 87 12.90 2.66 -6.78
CA GLY A 87 13.36 2.01 -8.03
C GLY A 87 12.48 0.84 -8.48
N LEU A 88 11.19 0.86 -8.15
CA LEU A 88 10.25 -0.23 -8.44
C LEU A 88 9.35 0.11 -9.64
N MET A 89 9.14 -0.88 -10.51
CA MET A 89 8.12 -0.85 -11.55
C MET A 89 6.78 -1.35 -10.99
N VAL A 90 5.77 -0.49 -11.07
CA VAL A 90 4.42 -0.79 -10.58
C VAL A 90 3.62 -1.55 -11.63
N ARG A 91 2.93 -2.61 -11.20
CA ARG A 91 1.92 -3.32 -11.97
C ARG A 91 0.61 -3.36 -11.20
N ASP A 92 -0.51 -3.20 -11.91
CA ASP A 92 -1.83 -3.29 -11.30
C ASP A 92 -2.25 -4.76 -11.11
N ALA A 93 -2.71 -5.09 -9.90
CA ALA A 93 -3.17 -6.44 -9.58
C ALA A 93 -4.28 -6.92 -10.52
N GLY A 94 -5.23 -6.03 -10.85
CA GLY A 94 -6.34 -6.36 -11.76
C GLY A 94 -5.91 -6.67 -13.19
N ALA A 95 -4.78 -6.11 -13.64
CA ALA A 95 -4.25 -6.38 -14.98
C ALA A 95 -3.48 -7.71 -15.05
N LEU A 96 -2.88 -8.13 -13.94
CA LEU A 96 -2.06 -9.34 -13.90
C LEU A 96 -2.83 -10.59 -13.43
N GLY A 97 -3.80 -10.43 -12.53
CA GLY A 97 -4.54 -11.52 -11.91
C GLY A 97 -3.66 -12.48 -11.09
N GLY A 98 -4.28 -13.52 -10.51
CA GLY A 98 -3.54 -14.58 -9.83
C GLY A 98 -3.12 -14.24 -8.40
N GLN A 99 -2.03 -14.85 -7.94
CA GLN A 99 -1.58 -14.77 -6.55
C GLN A 99 -0.11 -14.38 -6.48
N TYR A 100 0.19 -13.37 -5.67
CA TYR A 100 1.52 -12.80 -5.52
C TYR A 100 2.01 -12.87 -4.08
N ARG A 101 3.29 -13.18 -3.90
CA ARG A 101 3.94 -13.25 -2.59
C ARG A 101 5.02 -12.19 -2.51
N GLY A 102 5.13 -11.50 -1.38
CA GLY A 102 6.07 -10.40 -1.26
C GLY A 102 6.05 -9.70 0.08
N ASP A 103 6.86 -8.64 0.16
CA ASP A 103 6.90 -7.73 1.31
C ASP A 103 6.13 -6.45 0.98
N VAL A 104 5.32 -5.97 1.92
CA VAL A 104 4.61 -4.71 1.77
C VAL A 104 5.59 -3.57 2.03
N VAL A 105 5.89 -2.81 0.99
CA VAL A 105 6.94 -1.78 1.01
C VAL A 105 6.40 -0.36 1.13
N ALA A 106 5.10 -0.18 0.93
CA ALA A 106 4.40 1.09 1.10
C ALA A 106 2.88 0.89 1.21
N VAL A 107 2.25 1.79 1.96
CA VAL A 107 0.80 1.89 2.12
C VAL A 107 0.42 3.36 2.10
N SER A 108 -0.61 3.72 1.34
CA SER A 108 -1.20 5.06 1.26
C SER A 108 -2.67 4.99 1.72
N SER A 109 -3.41 6.11 1.66
CA SER A 109 -4.83 6.12 2.04
C SER A 109 -5.65 5.03 1.34
N HIS A 110 -5.44 4.84 0.03
CA HIS A 110 -6.23 3.90 -0.78
C HIS A 110 -5.44 2.73 -1.38
N HIS A 111 -4.11 2.78 -1.37
CA HIS A 111 -3.32 1.77 -2.09
C HIS A 111 -2.27 1.10 -1.21
N VAL A 112 -2.01 -0.17 -1.49
CA VAL A 112 -0.94 -0.99 -0.92
C VAL A 112 0.01 -1.40 -2.04
N MET A 113 1.31 -1.38 -1.75
CA MET A 113 2.36 -1.80 -2.68
C MET A 113 3.08 -3.04 -2.13
N LEU A 114 2.91 -4.17 -2.83
CA LEU A 114 3.55 -5.45 -2.52
C LEU A 114 4.75 -5.68 -3.44
N LYS A 115 5.97 -5.76 -2.91
CA LYS A 115 7.18 -6.06 -3.68
C LYS A 115 7.28 -7.58 -3.90
N VAL A 116 7.21 -8.02 -5.16
CA VAL A 116 7.11 -9.44 -5.55
C VAL A 116 8.38 -9.99 -6.22
N GLY A 117 9.45 -9.21 -6.17
CA GLY A 117 10.77 -9.48 -6.74
C GLY A 117 11.66 -8.25 -6.60
N ASP A 118 12.82 -8.22 -7.23
CA ASP A 118 13.79 -7.14 -7.00
C ASP A 118 13.32 -5.78 -7.51
N MET A 119 12.71 -5.74 -8.69
CA MET A 119 12.31 -4.52 -9.38
C MET A 119 10.80 -4.35 -9.56
N ILE A 120 9.99 -5.34 -9.16
CA ILE A 120 8.55 -5.34 -9.45
C ILE A 120 7.75 -5.19 -8.16
N ALA A 121 6.79 -4.28 -8.19
CA ALA A 121 5.78 -4.14 -7.16
C ALA A 121 4.38 -4.23 -7.76
N VAL A 122 3.49 -4.93 -7.05
CA VAL A 122 2.07 -5.05 -7.40
C VAL A 122 1.28 -4.10 -6.52
N ARG A 123 0.47 -3.25 -7.15
CA ARG A 123 -0.44 -2.33 -6.47
C ARG A 123 -1.81 -2.95 -6.30
N TYR A 124 -2.35 -2.82 -5.08
CA TYR A 124 -3.71 -3.20 -4.72
C TYR A 124 -4.44 -1.98 -4.15
N GLU A 125 -5.74 -1.90 -4.44
CA GLU A 125 -6.64 -1.00 -3.73
C GLU A 125 -7.00 -1.63 -2.38
N ARG A 126 -6.94 -0.82 -1.32
CA ARG A 126 -7.10 -1.26 0.07
C ARG A 126 -8.50 -1.74 0.38
N GLU A 127 -9.50 -1.08 -0.20
CA GLU A 127 -10.90 -1.45 -0.03
C GLU A 127 -11.21 -2.86 -0.57
N ASN A 128 -10.44 -3.27 -1.58
CA ASN A 128 -10.55 -4.57 -2.23
C ASN A 128 -9.77 -5.67 -1.50
N LEU A 129 -9.16 -5.39 -0.34
CA LEU A 129 -8.54 -6.41 0.51
C LEU A 129 -9.52 -6.90 1.58
N ASP A 130 -9.44 -8.18 1.94
CA ASP A 130 -10.26 -8.80 3.00
C ASP A 130 -9.83 -8.39 4.42
N ARG A 131 -8.61 -7.87 4.59
CA ARG A 131 -8.07 -7.38 5.86
C ARG A 131 -7.13 -6.19 5.69
N ALA A 132 -6.86 -5.52 6.82
CA ALA A 132 -5.83 -4.50 6.90
C ALA A 132 -4.42 -5.07 6.68
N VAL A 133 -3.57 -4.26 6.06
CA VAL A 133 -2.20 -4.56 5.66
C VAL A 133 -1.30 -3.39 6.04
N HIS A 134 -0.12 -3.69 6.56
CA HIS A 134 0.84 -2.70 7.05
C HIS A 134 2.20 -2.85 6.35
N VAL A 135 2.97 -1.77 6.33
CA VAL A 135 4.35 -1.78 5.83
C VAL A 135 5.18 -2.76 6.67
N GLY A 136 6.00 -3.56 6.00
CA GLY A 136 6.80 -4.62 6.62
C GLY A 136 6.09 -5.97 6.73
N ASP A 137 4.78 -6.04 6.44
CA ASP A 137 4.07 -7.32 6.38
C ASP A 137 4.59 -8.17 5.22
N ARG A 138 4.82 -9.46 5.47
CA ARG A 138 5.22 -10.45 4.47
C ARG A 138 4.05 -11.35 4.14
N LEU A 139 3.46 -11.12 2.97
CA LEU A 139 2.13 -11.58 2.63
C LEU A 139 2.08 -12.30 1.29
N ALA A 140 0.99 -13.05 1.12
CA ALA A 140 0.55 -13.54 -0.16
C ALA A 140 -0.85 -13.03 -0.42
N ILE A 141 -1.03 -12.32 -1.54
CA ILE A 141 -2.31 -11.74 -1.92
C ILE A 141 -2.82 -12.48 -3.15
N GLN A 142 -3.97 -13.13 -3.01
CA GLN A 142 -4.70 -13.73 -4.13
C GLN A 142 -5.72 -12.71 -4.63
N HIS A 143 -5.57 -12.27 -5.88
CA HIS A 143 -6.52 -11.39 -6.52
C HIS A 143 -7.86 -12.12 -6.68
N GLY A 144 -8.92 -11.54 -6.15
CA GLY A 144 -10.29 -12.02 -6.26
C GLY A 144 -11.15 -11.04 -7.06
N HIS A 145 -12.27 -11.53 -7.57
CA HIS A 145 -13.21 -10.73 -8.36
C HIS A 145 -13.87 -9.62 -7.52
N ASP A 146 -14.22 -9.92 -6.26
CA ASP A 146 -14.89 -8.97 -5.36
C ASP A 146 -13.94 -8.48 -4.25
N LYS A 147 -13.24 -9.40 -3.59
CA LYS A 147 -12.17 -9.09 -2.64
C LYS A 147 -10.98 -10.01 -2.84
N SER A 148 -9.80 -9.40 -2.84
CA SER A 148 -8.52 -10.09 -2.81
C SER A 148 -8.26 -10.62 -1.40
N GLN A 149 -7.83 -11.88 -1.32
CA GLN A 149 -7.59 -12.59 -0.06
C GLN A 149 -6.13 -12.42 0.35
N VAL A 150 -5.90 -12.01 1.59
CA VAL A 150 -4.57 -11.74 2.14
C VAL A 150 -4.16 -12.81 3.15
N TYR A 151 -3.11 -13.55 2.82
CA TYR A 151 -2.54 -14.59 3.67
C TYR A 151 -1.17 -14.16 4.22
N GLU A 152 -0.85 -14.62 5.44
CA GLU A 152 0.55 -14.63 5.88
C GLU A 152 1.34 -15.58 4.99
N GLN A 153 2.55 -15.19 4.59
CA GLN A 153 3.36 -16.03 3.70
C GLN A 153 3.57 -17.42 4.33
N GLY A 154 3.23 -18.47 3.57
CA GLY A 154 3.31 -19.87 4.02
C GLY A 154 2.04 -20.43 4.68
N LYS A 155 1.02 -19.61 4.95
CA LYS A 155 -0.31 -20.05 5.41
C LYS A 155 -1.38 -20.02 4.30
N GLU A 156 -0.93 -20.05 3.06
CA GLU A 156 -1.79 -20.00 1.90
C GLU A 156 -2.52 -21.35 1.74
N PRO A 157 -3.78 -21.35 1.28
CA PRO A 157 -4.44 -22.59 0.91
C PRO A 157 -3.59 -23.33 -0.13
N ALA A 158 -3.43 -24.64 0.04
CA ALA A 158 -2.76 -25.46 -0.95
C ALA A 158 -3.46 -25.25 -2.29
N ARG A 159 -2.73 -24.71 -3.28
CA ARG A 159 -3.27 -24.52 -4.63
C ARG A 159 -3.89 -25.83 -5.08
N ASP A 160 -5.18 -25.78 -5.40
CA ASP A 160 -5.86 -26.89 -6.03
C ASP A 160 -5.25 -27.07 -7.43
N ARG A 161 -4.25 -27.95 -7.53
CA ARG A 161 -3.53 -28.28 -8.77
C ARG A 161 -4.43 -28.98 -9.80
N GLY A 162 -5.75 -29.01 -9.58
CA GLY A 162 -6.72 -29.64 -10.46
C GLY A 162 -7.01 -28.85 -11.74
N ARG A 163 -6.87 -27.51 -11.74
CA ARG A 163 -7.23 -26.68 -12.91
C ARG A 163 -6.14 -26.59 -13.99
N ASP A 164 -4.86 -26.67 -13.62
CA ASP A 164 -3.77 -26.54 -14.58
C ASP A 164 -3.55 -27.83 -15.41
N MET A 165 -3.90 -29.01 -14.89
CA MET A 165 -3.79 -30.27 -15.65
C MET A 165 -4.91 -30.47 -16.70
N GLN A 166 -6.03 -29.75 -16.59
CA GLN A 166 -7.16 -29.93 -17.50
C GLN A 166 -6.94 -29.24 -18.85
N MET A 167 -6.23 -28.11 -18.88
CA MET A 167 -5.86 -27.41 -20.13
C MET A 167 -4.71 -28.09 -20.89
N GLU A 168 -3.82 -28.82 -20.21
CA GLU A 168 -2.82 -29.66 -20.91
C GLU A 168 -3.47 -30.87 -21.57
N ARG A 169 -4.43 -31.54 -20.90
CA ARG A 169 -5.09 -32.73 -21.48
C ARG A 169 -5.96 -32.43 -22.71
N GLU A 170 -6.58 -31.26 -22.79
CA GLU A 170 -7.35 -30.88 -23.99
C GLU A 170 -6.45 -30.60 -25.21
N ARG A 171 -5.24 -30.03 -25.04
CA ARG A 171 -4.32 -29.81 -26.17
C ARG A 171 -3.70 -31.08 -26.74
N VAL A 172 -3.59 -32.16 -25.96
CA VAL A 172 -3.02 -33.42 -26.46
C VAL A 172 -4.06 -34.26 -27.22
N LEU A 173 -5.36 -34.02 -27.01
CA LEU A 173 -6.44 -34.78 -27.67
C LEU A 173 -6.90 -34.17 -29.00
N GLU A 174 -6.56 -32.91 -29.31
CA GLU A 174 -6.88 -32.27 -30.60
C GLU A 174 -5.84 -32.51 -31.72
N ASN A 175 -4.75 -33.25 -31.43
CA ASN A 175 -3.69 -33.54 -32.41
C ASN A 175 -3.52 -35.03 -32.74
N HIS A 176 -4.60 -35.82 -32.62
CA HIS A 176 -4.63 -37.22 -33.08
C HIS A 176 -5.76 -37.50 -34.07
#